data_AF-A0AAU4FR82-F1
#
_entry.id   AF-A0AAU4FR82-F1
#
_cell.length_a   1.000
_cell.length_b   1.000
_cell.length_c   1.000
_cell.angle_alpha   90.00
_cell.angle_beta   90.00
_cell.angle_gamma   90.00
#
_symmetry.space_group_name_H-M   'P 1'
#
loop_
_entity.id
_entity.type
_entity.pdbx_description
1 polymer ?
#
loop_
_entity_poly.entity_id
_entity_poly.type
_entity_poly.pdbx_seq_one_letter_code
_entity_poly.pdbx_strand_id
1 'polypeptide(L)'
;MTAWDISVSGVQGVLDRTATAAEGLSDAGKALDKTLPSAATSAGTISGTYCGAGPPSGPVAGALAEFFNAKQRDLLYIAKRTTKSLNGAAEATREYVKGDLTMAADTQRKTIQEPTIDLPGDTKKGAK
;
A
#
# COMPACT_ATOMS: atom_id res chain seq x y z
N MET A 1 -5.22 4.61 35.87
CA MET A 1 -5.37 3.60 34.80
C MET A 1 -4.08 3.60 34.01
N THR A 2 -3.38 2.48 33.90
CA THR A 2 -2.22 2.40 32.99
C THR A 2 -2.75 2.53 31.56
N ALA A 3 -2.02 3.17 30.65
CA ALA A 3 -2.44 3.38 29.26
C ALA A 3 -2.67 2.07 28.46
N TRP A 4 -2.46 0.92 29.10
CA TRP A 4 -2.49 -0.44 28.56
C TRP A 4 -3.44 -1.31 29.39
N ASP A 5 -4.74 -1.00 29.37
CA ASP A 5 -5.79 -1.92 29.82
C ASP A 5 -6.58 -2.36 28.58
N ILE A 6 -6.02 -3.36 27.89
CA ILE A 6 -6.53 -3.82 26.59
C ILE A 6 -7.07 -5.25 26.67
N SER A 7 -8.18 -5.49 25.99
CA SER A 7 -8.66 -6.85 25.72
C SER A 7 -7.90 -7.44 24.53
N VAL A 8 -7.11 -8.49 24.78
CA VAL A 8 -6.33 -9.17 23.74
C VAL A 8 -7.24 -9.73 22.63
N SER A 9 -8.38 -10.32 23.00
CA SER A 9 -9.37 -10.81 22.03
C SER A 9 -10.05 -9.66 21.26
N GLY A 10 -10.26 -8.52 21.92
CA GLY A 10 -10.74 -7.31 21.28
C GLY A 10 -9.77 -6.79 20.22
N VAL A 11 -8.47 -6.75 20.53
CA VAL A 11 -7.44 -6.36 19.56
C VAL A 11 -7.37 -7.35 18.41
N GLN A 12 -7.41 -8.66 18.69
CA GLN A 12 -7.42 -9.68 17.65
C GLN A 12 -8.59 -9.49 16.67
N GLY A 13 -9.80 -9.25 17.17
CA GLY A 13 -10.96 -9.01 16.30
C GLY A 13 -10.85 -7.72 15.45
N VAL A 14 -10.11 -6.70 15.91
CA VAL A 14 -9.79 -5.52 15.08
C VAL A 14 -8.74 -5.86 14.02
N LEU A 15 -7.71 -6.62 14.38
CA LEU A 15 -6.67 -7.07 13.46
C LEU A 15 -7.27 -7.91 12.32
N ASP A 16 -8.13 -8.87 12.65
CA ASP A 16 -8.76 -9.77 11.67
C ASP A 16 -9.60 -8.97 10.65
N ARG A 17 -10.48 -8.07 11.13
CA ARG A 17 -11.30 -7.23 10.24
C ARG A 17 -10.45 -6.32 9.36
N THR A 18 -9.38 -5.77 9.90
CA THR A 18 -8.47 -4.89 9.15
C THR A 18 -7.67 -5.69 8.14
N ALA A 19 -7.25 -6.91 8.47
CA ALA A 19 -6.59 -7.82 7.55
C ALA A 19 -7.51 -8.21 6.38
N THR A 20 -8.78 -8.55 6.64
CA THR A 20 -9.76 -8.81 5.58
C THR A 20 -9.97 -7.61 4.66
N ALA A 21 -10.04 -6.39 5.21
CA ALA A 21 -10.12 -5.18 4.39
C ALA A 21 -8.85 -4.96 3.55
N ALA A 22 -7.67 -5.23 4.12
CA ALA A 22 -6.40 -5.15 3.41
C ALA A 22 -6.29 -6.19 2.28
N GLU A 23 -6.83 -7.40 2.47
CA GLU A 23 -6.95 -8.41 1.43
C GLU A 23 -7.82 -7.92 0.28
N GLY A 24 -8.99 -7.34 0.57
CA GLY A 24 -9.85 -6.75 -0.45
C GLY A 24 -9.17 -5.65 -1.26
N LEU A 25 -8.37 -4.80 -0.61
CA LEU A 25 -7.55 -3.79 -1.28
C LEU A 25 -6.46 -4.42 -2.18
N SER A 26 -5.80 -5.47 -1.70
CA SER A 26 -4.81 -6.24 -2.48
C SER A 26 -5.43 -6.85 -3.73
N ASP A 27 -6.61 -7.44 -3.60
CA ASP A 27 -7.31 -8.05 -4.72
C ASP A 27 -7.81 -7.02 -5.73
N ALA A 28 -8.30 -5.86 -5.28
CA ALA A 28 -8.61 -4.73 -6.15
C ALA A 28 -7.37 -4.24 -6.90
N GLY A 29 -6.20 -4.18 -6.24
CA GLY A 29 -4.92 -3.85 -6.87
C GLY A 29 -4.52 -4.84 -7.97
N LYS A 30 -4.63 -6.15 -7.70
CA LYS A 30 -4.37 -7.19 -8.72
C LYS A 30 -5.37 -7.12 -9.87
N ALA A 31 -6.63 -6.78 -9.60
CA ALA A 31 -7.64 -6.59 -10.63
C ALA A 31 -7.31 -5.38 -11.51
N LEU A 32 -6.85 -4.27 -10.91
CA LEU A 32 -6.39 -3.10 -11.64
C LEU A 32 -5.18 -3.42 -12.53
N ASP A 33 -4.19 -4.13 -12.00
CA ASP A 33 -2.98 -4.55 -12.74
C ASP A 33 -3.33 -5.37 -14.00
N LYS A 34 -4.37 -6.21 -13.92
CA LYS A 34 -4.85 -7.00 -15.07
C LYS A 34 -5.73 -6.20 -16.03
N THR A 35 -6.64 -5.39 -15.50
CA THR A 35 -7.68 -4.73 -16.30
C THR A 35 -7.18 -3.48 -17.00
N LEU A 36 -6.21 -2.76 -16.42
CA LEU A 36 -5.69 -1.52 -16.99
C LEU A 36 -4.93 -1.73 -18.32
N PRO A 37 -4.02 -2.71 -18.47
CA PRO A 37 -3.41 -3.03 -19.77
C PRO A 37 -4.44 -3.52 -20.81
N SER A 38 -5.42 -4.31 -20.36
CA SER A 38 -6.50 -4.81 -21.22
C SER A 38 -7.39 -3.68 -21.75
N ALA A 39 -7.77 -2.74 -20.89
CA ALA A 39 -8.52 -1.55 -21.25
C ALA A 39 -7.72 -0.64 -22.18
N ALA A 40 -6.43 -0.43 -21.89
CA ALA A 40 -5.53 0.36 -22.73
C ALA A 40 -5.41 -0.22 -24.15
N THR A 41 -5.34 -1.55 -24.27
CA THR A 41 -5.27 -2.24 -25.57
C THR A 41 -6.61 -2.17 -26.32
N SER A 42 -7.72 -2.34 -25.60
CA SER A 42 -9.07 -2.37 -26.18
C SER A 42 -9.60 -0.99 -26.60
N ALA A 43 -9.05 0.10 -26.05
CA ALA A 43 -9.50 1.47 -26.33
C ALA A 43 -9.14 2.00 -27.74
N GLY A 44 -8.49 1.17 -28.56
CA GLY A 44 -8.08 1.51 -29.91
C GLY A 44 -6.77 2.31 -29.96
N THR A 45 -6.13 2.29 -31.12
CA THR A 45 -4.89 3.01 -31.37
C THR A 45 -5.12 4.07 -32.44
N ILE A 46 -4.53 5.26 -32.26
CA ILE A 46 -4.44 6.22 -33.35
C ILE A 46 -3.14 5.88 -34.10
N SER A 47 -3.24 5.63 -35.40
CA SER A 47 -2.09 5.46 -36.29
C SER A 47 -2.22 6.40 -37.48
N GLY A 48 -1.12 7.06 -37.87
CA GLY A 48 -1.09 8.02 -38.97
C GLY A 48 0.25 8.75 -39.06
N THR A 49 0.48 9.51 -40.13
CA THR A 49 1.75 10.19 -40.46
C THR A 49 2.25 11.16 -39.38
N TYR A 50 1.39 11.55 -38.44
CA TYR A 50 1.69 12.46 -37.33
C TYR A 50 2.00 11.74 -36.01
N CYS A 51 1.78 10.42 -35.95
CA CYS A 51 2.18 9.58 -34.83
C CYS A 51 3.66 9.26 -35.04
N GLY A 52 4.55 9.76 -34.17
CA GLY A 52 6.00 9.54 -34.28
C GLY A 52 6.38 8.05 -34.30
N ALA A 53 7.68 7.74 -34.37
CA ALA A 53 8.21 6.38 -34.58
C ALA A 53 7.93 5.35 -33.44
N GLY A 54 7.13 5.69 -32.43
CA GLY A 54 6.75 4.79 -31.35
C GLY A 54 5.61 3.85 -31.75
N PRO A 55 5.42 2.71 -31.03
CA PRO A 55 4.27 1.86 -31.22
C PRO A 55 2.98 2.67 -31.04
N PRO A 56 2.00 2.55 -31.96
CA PRO A 56 0.80 3.38 -31.92
C PRO A 56 0.01 3.06 -30.64
N SER A 57 -0.11 4.04 -29.74
CA SER A 57 -0.97 3.97 -28.56
C SER A 57 -2.10 4.99 -28.68
N GLY A 58 -3.30 4.60 -28.26
CA GLY A 58 -4.44 5.51 -28.24
C GLY A 58 -4.33 6.53 -27.10
N PRO A 59 -5.01 7.69 -27.20
CA PRO A 59 -5.03 8.69 -26.14
C PRO A 59 -5.52 8.15 -24.79
N VAL A 60 -6.43 7.17 -24.81
CA VAL A 60 -6.93 6.49 -23.62
C VAL A 60 -5.85 5.65 -22.94
N ALA A 61 -5.02 4.94 -23.72
CA ALA A 61 -3.91 4.16 -23.17
C ALA A 61 -2.89 5.07 -22.47
N GLY A 62 -2.56 6.22 -23.07
CA GLY A 62 -1.71 7.24 -22.45
C GLY A 62 -2.30 7.80 -21.16
N ALA A 63 -3.59 8.15 -21.16
CA ALA A 63 -4.27 8.67 -19.97
C ALA A 63 -4.32 7.65 -18.82
N LEU A 64 -4.54 6.37 -19.12
CA LEU A 64 -4.52 5.29 -18.13
C LEU A 64 -3.12 5.08 -17.53
N ALA A 65 -2.07 5.17 -18.35
CA ALA A 65 -0.69 5.09 -17.89
C ALA A 65 -0.33 6.25 -16.95
N GLU A 66 -0.67 7.48 -17.33
CA GLU A 66 -0.48 8.67 -16.49
C GLU A 66 -1.27 8.58 -15.17
N PHE A 67 -2.53 8.14 -15.24
CA PHE A 67 -3.35 7.93 -14.04
C PHE A 67 -2.71 6.91 -13.09
N PHE A 68 -2.25 5.77 -13.62
CA PHE A 68 -1.59 4.76 -12.82
C PHE A 68 -0.29 5.26 -12.19
N ASN A 69 0.55 5.94 -12.98
CA ASN A 69 1.79 6.54 -12.49
C ASN A 69 1.53 7.56 -11.37
N ALA A 70 0.52 8.42 -11.54
CA ALA A 70 0.13 9.40 -10.53
C ALA A 70 -0.41 8.77 -9.24
N LYS A 71 -1.00 7.56 -9.31
CA LYS A 71 -1.63 6.87 -8.18
C LYS A 71 -0.80 5.75 -7.56
N GLN A 72 0.26 5.32 -8.22
CA GLN A 72 1.11 4.24 -7.75
C GLN A 72 1.68 4.51 -6.34
N ARG A 73 2.14 5.74 -6.09
CA ARG A 73 2.65 6.13 -4.77
C ARG A 73 1.59 6.02 -3.69
N ASP A 74 0.38 6.52 -3.96
CA ASP A 74 -0.73 6.50 -3.01
C ASP A 74 -1.13 5.05 -2.67
N LEU A 75 -1.20 4.18 -3.68
CA LEU A 75 -1.52 2.76 -3.50
C LEU A 75 -0.47 2.04 -2.66
N LEU A 76 0.81 2.23 -2.97
CA LEU A 76 1.91 1.66 -2.19
C LEU A 76 1.96 2.22 -0.77
N TYR A 77 1.62 3.49 -0.61
CA TYR A 77 1.53 4.14 0.69
C TYR A 77 0.50 3.50 1.59
N ILE A 78 -0.73 3.35 1.10
CA ILE A 78 -1.83 2.74 1.86
C ILE A 78 -1.46 1.31 2.23
N ALA A 79 -0.89 0.53 1.31
CA ALA A 79 -0.45 -0.83 1.58
C ALA A 79 0.61 -0.87 2.70
N LYS A 80 1.71 -0.12 2.57
CA LYS A 80 2.79 -0.09 3.58
C LYS A 80 2.28 0.40 4.94
N ARG A 81 1.44 1.45 4.96
CA ARG A 81 0.88 1.99 6.21
C ARG A 81 -0.01 0.97 6.90
N THR A 82 -0.83 0.26 6.14
CA THR A 82 -1.74 -0.77 6.65
C THR A 82 -0.95 -1.93 7.28
N THR A 83 0.04 -2.47 6.57
CA THR A 83 0.91 -3.52 7.11
C THR A 83 1.65 -3.07 8.36
N LYS A 84 2.18 -1.85 8.38
CA LYS A 84 2.89 -1.30 9.56
C LYS A 84 1.95 -1.16 10.77
N SER A 85 0.71 -0.72 10.56
CA SER A 85 -0.31 -0.62 11.61
C SER A 85 -0.70 -2.00 12.17
N LEU A 86 -0.96 -2.97 11.30
CA LEU A 86 -1.32 -4.34 11.69
C LEU A 86 -0.21 -5.00 12.51
N ASN A 87 1.02 -4.97 11.98
CA ASN A 87 2.17 -5.56 12.65
C ASN A 87 2.47 -4.86 13.97
N GLY A 88 2.42 -3.53 14.00
CA GLY A 88 2.67 -2.76 15.21
C GLY A 88 1.66 -3.01 16.32
N ALA A 89 0.38 -3.08 15.99
CA ALA A 89 -0.66 -3.44 16.95
C ALA A 89 -0.49 -4.87 17.46
N ALA A 90 -0.22 -5.85 16.57
CA ALA A 90 0.01 -7.23 16.96
C ALA A 90 1.25 -7.38 17.87
N GLU A 91 2.35 -6.72 17.54
CA GLU A 91 3.59 -6.77 18.30
C GLU A 91 3.47 -6.06 19.65
N ALA A 92 2.82 -4.89 19.70
CA ALA A 92 2.57 -4.21 20.96
C ALA A 92 1.66 -5.02 21.90
N THR A 93 0.66 -5.73 21.37
CA THR A 93 -0.15 -6.66 22.16
C THR A 93 0.66 -7.86 22.65
N ARG A 94 1.62 -8.37 21.87
CA ARG A 94 2.53 -9.43 22.35
C ARG A 94 3.39 -8.96 23.52
N GLU A 95 3.94 -7.75 23.46
CA GLU A 95 4.71 -7.19 24.58
C GLU A 95 3.85 -6.92 25.81
N TYR A 96 2.61 -6.46 25.60
CA TYR A 96 1.60 -6.35 26.67
C TYR A 96 1.36 -7.70 27.38
N VAL A 97 1.15 -8.78 26.62
CA VAL A 97 0.91 -10.13 27.17
C VAL A 97 2.12 -10.64 27.97
N LYS A 98 3.34 -10.26 27.59
CA LYS A 98 4.57 -10.56 28.35
C LYS A 98 4.72 -9.74 29.63
N GLY A 99 3.86 -8.74 29.84
CA GLY A 99 3.92 -7.81 30.97
C GLY A 99 4.85 -6.61 30.77
N ASP A 100 5.42 -6.42 29.57
CA ASP A 100 6.32 -5.31 29.27
C ASP A 100 5.56 -4.13 28.63
N LEU A 101 4.95 -3.33 29.50
CA LEU A 101 4.15 -2.16 29.08
C LEU A 101 5.00 -1.07 28.42
N THR A 102 6.28 -0.99 28.75
CA THR A 102 7.21 0.00 28.16
C THR A 102 7.50 -0.39 26.72
N MET A 103 7.84 -1.65 26.47
CA MET A 103 8.05 -2.17 25.12
C MET A 103 6.78 -2.12 24.28
N ALA A 104 5.61 -2.37 24.86
CA ALA A 104 4.34 -2.19 24.18
C ALA A 104 4.13 -0.72 23.71
N ALA A 105 4.35 0.25 24.61
CA ALA A 105 4.25 1.68 24.31
C ALA A 105 5.26 2.12 23.24
N ASP A 106 6.50 1.68 23.34
CA ASP A 106 7.56 2.03 22.39
C ASP A 106 7.32 1.41 21.02
N THR A 107 6.82 0.17 20.96
CA THR A 107 6.45 -0.51 19.71
C THR A 107 5.32 0.24 19.01
N GLN A 108 4.26 0.61 19.74
CA GLN A 108 3.19 1.44 19.20
C GLN A 108 3.72 2.78 18.67
N ARG A 109 4.58 3.47 19.42
CA ARG A 109 5.15 4.76 18.99
C ARG A 109 6.01 4.65 17.73
N LYS A 110 6.86 3.62 17.65
CA LYS A 110 7.72 3.35 16.48
C LYS A 110 6.89 3.03 15.24
N THR A 111 5.80 2.30 15.40
CA THR A 111 4.95 1.84 14.29
C THR A 111 4.04 2.94 13.74
N ILE A 112 3.74 3.99 14.52
CA ILE A 112 3.01 5.18 14.06
C ILE A 112 3.84 6.03 13.08
N GLN A 113 5.17 5.91 13.10
CA GLN A 113 6.03 6.70 12.22
C GLN A 113 5.68 6.53 10.74
N GLU A 114 5.92 7.58 9.96
CA GLU A 114 5.60 7.60 8.53
C GLU A 114 6.29 6.45 7.76
N PRO A 115 5.56 5.72 6.90
CA PRO A 115 6.17 4.70 6.07
C PRO A 115 6.97 5.32 4.91
N THR A 116 8.19 4.84 4.71
CA THR A 116 8.98 5.20 3.52
C THR A 116 8.48 4.43 2.31
N ILE A 117 8.14 5.12 1.22
CA ILE A 117 7.67 4.52 -0.03
C ILE A 117 8.82 4.51 -1.03
N ASP A 118 9.13 3.33 -1.56
CA ASP A 118 10.18 3.15 -2.55
C ASP A 118 9.48 2.90 -3.88
N LEU A 119 9.61 3.85 -4.81
CA LEU A 119 9.01 3.71 -6.13
C LEU A 119 9.97 2.94 -7.06
N PRO A 120 9.47 2.11 -7.97
CA PRO A 120 10.30 1.51 -9.02
C PRO A 120 10.97 2.62 -9.84
N GLY A 121 12.30 2.61 -9.93
CA GLY A 121 13.10 3.66 -10.61
C GLY A 121 13.65 4.75 -9.69
N ASP A 122 13.25 4.77 -8.42
CA ASP A 122 13.81 5.66 -7.40
C ASP A 122 15.14 5.05 -6.91
N THR A 123 16.24 5.35 -7.62
CA THR A 123 17.57 4.97 -7.15
C THR A 123 17.83 5.71 -5.86
N LYS A 124 17.67 5.04 -4.71
CA LYS A 124 18.19 5.53 -3.45
C LYS A 124 19.70 5.66 -3.60
N LYS A 125 20.18 6.87 -3.89
CA LYS A 125 21.53 7.26 -3.53
C LYS A 125 21.64 7.08 -2.03
N GLY A 126 22.32 6.02 -1.61
CA GLY A 126 22.72 5.84 -0.24
C GLY A 126 23.48 7.09 0.23
N ALA A 127 23.02 7.65 1.34
CA ALA A 127 23.81 8.52 2.20
C ALA A 127 23.49 7.98 3.60
N LYS A 128 24.36 7.09 4.09
CA LYS A 128 25.34 7.36 5.16
C LYS A 128 24.66 7.67 6.49
#